data_AF-A0A958EDJ5-F1
#
_entry.id   AF-A0A958EDJ5-F1
#
_cell.length_a   1.000
_cell.length_b   1.000
_cell.length_c   1.000
_cell.angle_alpha   90.00
_cell.angle_beta   90.00
_cell.angle_gamma   90.00
#
_symmetry.space_group_name_H-M   'P 1'
#
loop_
_entity.id
_entity.type
_entity.pdbx_description
1 polymer ?
#
loop_
_entity_poly.entity_id
_entity_poly.type
_entity_poly.pdbx_seq_one_letter_code
_entity_poly.pdbx_strand_id
1 'polypeptide(L)'
;MGHKIRQYYLPLLRYHLRIIFGGKFIYFVVASVGLFLLTSLLSLFGEGAFPNNADVYGFLLFPGLLLIFYPSAFGIQNELDAKTLELSFGVPDYRYRIWLARLLLLLATIYFTLILLGLLSWLIYYPPPLFEMAFQLMFPIAFVGTLAFYLSTLIRSGSGTAAVVAIAGFAIFLLGETIGGRWNIFLNPFSQNQDMSLALWVETVYYNRIILGVGTALFTLGGLLNLQRREKFM
;
A
#
# COMPACT_ATOMS: atom_id res chain seq x y z
N MET A 1 -24.37 24.57 8.17
CA MET A 1 -23.48 23.91 7.19
C MET A 1 -22.84 22.61 7.71
N GLY A 2 -22.54 22.46 9.01
CA GLY A 2 -21.96 21.21 9.57
C GLY A 2 -22.88 19.99 9.63
N HIS A 3 -24.21 20.16 9.62
CA HIS A 3 -25.16 19.05 9.77
C HIS A 3 -25.30 18.17 8.51
N LYS A 4 -25.10 18.75 7.31
CA LYS A 4 -25.13 17.98 6.04
C LYS A 4 -23.85 17.16 5.82
N ILE A 5 -22.70 17.61 6.32
CA ILE A 5 -21.42 16.88 6.20
C ILE A 5 -21.42 15.60 7.05
N ARG A 6 -22.05 15.61 8.23
CA ARG A 6 -22.08 14.40 9.07
C ARG A 6 -22.99 13.30 8.52
N GLN A 7 -24.04 13.66 7.79
CA GLN A 7 -25.11 12.76 7.37
C GLN A 7 -24.77 11.94 6.11
N TYR A 8 -23.89 12.43 5.22
CA TYR A 8 -23.49 11.71 4.00
C TYR A 8 -22.13 10.98 4.12
N TYR A 9 -21.18 11.50 4.89
CA TYR A 9 -19.82 10.96 4.92
C TYR A 9 -19.66 9.73 5.82
N LEU A 10 -20.41 9.65 6.94
CA LEU A 10 -20.37 8.49 7.84
C LEU A 10 -20.95 7.21 7.19
N PRO A 11 -22.12 7.26 6.50
CA PRO A 11 -22.61 6.12 5.74
C PRO A 11 -21.68 5.73 4.59
N LEU A 12 -21.10 6.71 3.90
CA LEU A 12 -20.13 6.48 2.82
C LEU A 12 -18.85 5.81 3.34
N LEU A 13 -18.32 6.25 4.47
CA LEU A 13 -17.14 5.68 5.11
C LEU A 13 -17.41 4.25 5.61
N ARG A 14 -18.57 4.00 6.23
CA ARG A 14 -19.01 2.63 6.58
C ARG A 14 -19.17 1.74 5.35
N TYR A 15 -19.71 2.27 4.25
CA TYR A 15 -19.85 1.55 2.99
C TYR A 15 -18.47 1.18 2.43
N HIS A 16 -17.54 2.13 2.37
CA HIS A 16 -16.17 1.87 1.91
C HIS A 16 -15.41 0.89 2.79
N LEU A 17 -15.50 1.02 4.11
CA LEU A 17 -14.92 0.04 5.03
C LEU A 17 -15.56 -1.33 4.83
N ARG A 18 -16.87 -1.42 4.63
CA ARG A 18 -17.55 -2.70 4.34
C ARG A 18 -17.10 -3.31 3.00
N ILE A 19 -16.71 -2.51 2.02
CA ILE A 19 -16.16 -2.99 0.74
C ILE A 19 -14.70 -3.41 0.89
N ILE A 20 -13.89 -2.62 1.62
CA ILE A 20 -12.48 -2.91 1.87
C ILE A 20 -12.34 -4.18 2.71
N PHE A 21 -13.10 -4.29 3.81
CA PHE A 21 -13.18 -5.50 4.64
C PHE A 21 -14.15 -6.56 4.10
N GLY A 22 -14.85 -6.27 3.01
CA GLY A 22 -15.74 -7.19 2.32
C GLY A 22 -14.95 -8.14 1.41
N GLY A 23 -15.41 -9.39 1.31
CA GLY A 23 -14.77 -10.38 0.44
C GLY A 23 -13.49 -10.97 1.05
N LYS A 24 -12.39 -11.02 0.28
CA LYS A 24 -11.20 -11.79 0.65
C LYS A 24 -10.14 -11.00 1.43
N PHE A 25 -10.34 -9.71 1.68
CA PHE A 25 -9.34 -8.87 2.36
C PHE A 25 -8.97 -9.38 3.75
N ILE A 26 -9.92 -9.98 4.49
CA ILE A 26 -9.63 -10.58 5.79
C ILE A 26 -8.55 -11.67 5.71
N TYR A 27 -8.51 -12.45 4.62
CA TYR A 27 -7.46 -13.44 4.39
C TYR A 27 -6.10 -12.77 4.18
N PHE A 28 -6.06 -11.59 3.56
CA PHE A 28 -4.83 -10.81 3.41
C PHE A 28 -4.37 -10.22 4.74
N VAL A 29 -5.27 -9.79 5.61
CA VAL A 29 -4.92 -9.36 6.97
C VAL A 29 -4.33 -10.52 7.77
N VAL A 30 -4.98 -11.68 7.77
CA VAL A 30 -4.49 -12.89 8.45
C VAL A 30 -3.14 -13.33 7.86
N ALA A 31 -3.01 -13.35 6.54
CA ALA A 31 -1.75 -13.67 5.87
C ALA A 31 -0.64 -12.66 6.19
N SER A 32 -0.96 -11.38 6.35
CA SER A 32 0.01 -10.34 6.73
C SER A 32 0.50 -10.54 8.16
N VAL A 33 -0.40 -10.86 9.10
CA VAL A 33 -0.03 -11.23 10.47
C VAL A 33 0.82 -12.50 10.46
N GLY A 34 0.40 -13.54 9.73
CA GLY A 34 1.13 -14.80 9.62
C GLY A 34 2.51 -14.62 9.01
N LEU A 35 2.64 -13.83 7.95
CA LEU A 35 3.92 -13.54 7.30
C LEU A 35 4.83 -12.73 8.20
N PHE A 36 4.31 -11.73 8.92
CA PHE A 36 5.06 -10.98 9.91
C PHE A 36 5.57 -11.87 11.04
N LEU A 37 4.71 -12.71 11.62
CA LEU A 37 5.10 -13.64 12.68
C LEU A 37 6.10 -14.67 12.17
N LEU A 38 5.92 -15.17 10.94
CA LEU A 38 6.84 -16.12 10.33
C LEU A 38 8.24 -15.52 10.17
N THR A 39 8.36 -14.36 9.50
CA THR A 39 9.66 -13.72 9.29
C THR A 39 10.31 -13.32 10.61
N SER A 40 9.50 -12.86 11.56
CA SER A 40 9.98 -12.48 12.88
C SER A 40 10.48 -13.71 13.68
N LEU A 41 9.70 -14.78 13.76
CA LEU A 41 10.12 -15.99 14.48
C LEU A 41 11.34 -16.61 13.82
N LEU A 42 11.39 -16.69 12.49
CA LEU A 42 12.57 -17.21 11.77
C LEU A 42 13.83 -16.42 12.08
N SER A 43 13.73 -15.09 12.25
CA SER A 43 14.89 -14.27 12.58
C SER A 43 15.46 -14.54 13.97
N LEU A 44 14.66 -15.07 14.91
CA LEU A 44 15.14 -15.49 16.24
C LEU A 44 15.96 -16.78 16.20
N PHE A 45 15.70 -17.65 15.21
CA PHE A 45 16.42 -18.91 15.03
C PHE A 45 17.62 -18.77 14.10
N GLY A 46 17.80 -17.62 13.44
CA GLY A 46 18.98 -17.35 12.61
C GLY A 46 20.24 -17.14 13.45
N GLU A 47 21.42 -17.42 12.89
CA GLU A 47 22.73 -17.25 13.54
C GLU A 47 23.16 -15.77 13.69
N GLY A 48 22.21 -14.85 13.88
CA GLY A 48 22.42 -13.41 13.93
C GLY A 48 22.23 -12.80 15.32
N ALA A 49 22.64 -11.54 15.46
CA ALA A 49 22.25 -10.70 16.60
C ALA A 49 20.73 -10.46 16.58
N PHE A 50 20.17 -10.05 17.74
CA PHE A 50 18.77 -9.64 17.81
C PHE A 50 18.43 -8.62 16.72
N PRO A 51 17.28 -8.75 16.04
CA PRO A 51 16.90 -7.88 14.93
C PRO A 51 16.96 -6.40 15.29
N ASN A 52 17.57 -5.62 14.42
CA ASN A 52 17.64 -4.17 14.55
C ASN A 52 16.43 -3.49 13.87
N ASN A 53 16.38 -2.16 13.90
CA ASN A 53 15.29 -1.41 13.27
C ASN A 53 15.19 -1.63 11.74
N ALA A 54 16.30 -1.89 11.06
CA ALA A 54 16.32 -2.17 9.64
C ALA A 54 15.68 -3.52 9.32
N ASP A 55 15.94 -4.54 10.14
CA ASP A 55 15.35 -5.86 10.00
C ASP A 55 13.84 -5.80 10.22
N VAL A 56 13.39 -5.13 11.28
CA VAL A 56 11.96 -4.96 11.58
C VAL A 56 11.23 -4.19 10.47
N TYR A 57 11.88 -3.17 9.88
CA TYR A 57 11.34 -2.49 8.70
C TYR A 57 11.13 -3.47 7.53
N GLY A 58 12.10 -4.35 7.28
CA GLY A 58 11.99 -5.41 6.26
C GLY A 58 10.86 -6.41 6.56
N PHE A 59 10.71 -6.81 7.83
CA PHE A 59 9.65 -7.72 8.25
C PHE A 59 8.25 -7.13 8.06
N LEU A 60 8.10 -5.81 8.20
CA LEU A 60 6.83 -5.09 8.00
C LEU A 60 6.55 -4.70 6.55
N LEU A 61 7.58 -4.58 5.71
CA LEU A 61 7.45 -4.21 4.30
C LEU A 61 6.58 -5.20 3.52
N PHE A 62 6.88 -6.49 3.59
CA PHE A 62 6.14 -7.51 2.84
C PHE A 62 4.67 -7.66 3.29
N PRO A 63 4.34 -7.69 4.60
CA PRO A 63 2.96 -7.57 5.07
C PRO A 63 2.26 -6.33 4.53
N GLY A 64 2.92 -5.16 4.57
CA GLY A 64 2.34 -3.92 4.04
C GLY A 64 2.05 -3.98 2.55
N LEU A 65 2.97 -4.54 1.76
CA LEU A 65 2.77 -4.78 0.32
C LEU A 65 1.64 -5.77 0.05
N LEU A 66 1.51 -6.81 0.87
CA LEU A 66 0.44 -7.79 0.74
C LEU A 66 -0.95 -7.16 1.00
N LEU A 67 -1.05 -6.28 2.00
CA LEU A 67 -2.29 -5.57 2.33
C LEU A 67 -2.75 -4.61 1.23
N ILE A 68 -1.83 -3.85 0.61
CA ILE A 68 -2.19 -2.89 -0.45
C ILE A 68 -2.55 -3.59 -1.77
N PHE A 69 -1.96 -4.75 -2.02
CA PHE A 69 -2.02 -5.42 -3.31
C PHE A 69 -3.43 -5.88 -3.69
N TYR A 70 -4.16 -6.52 -2.78
CA TYR A 70 -5.50 -7.04 -3.08
C TYR A 70 -6.50 -5.92 -3.43
N PRO A 71 -6.67 -4.88 -2.59
CA PRO A 71 -7.67 -3.84 -2.86
C PRO A 71 -7.31 -2.96 -4.06
N SER A 72 -6.01 -2.75 -4.33
CA SER A 72 -5.59 -1.98 -5.50
C SER A 72 -5.75 -2.72 -6.81
N ALA A 73 -5.46 -4.04 -6.86
CA ALA A 73 -5.61 -4.82 -8.09
C ALA A 73 -7.08 -5.17 -8.37
N PHE A 74 -7.84 -5.57 -7.34
CA PHE A 74 -9.23 -6.02 -7.50
C PHE A 74 -10.27 -4.91 -7.31
N GLY A 75 -9.85 -3.69 -6.94
CA GLY A 75 -10.75 -2.57 -6.65
C GLY A 75 -11.68 -2.22 -7.82
N ILE A 76 -11.22 -2.33 -9.06
CA ILE A 76 -12.02 -2.07 -10.28
C ILE A 76 -12.96 -3.22 -10.61
N GLN A 77 -12.52 -4.48 -10.47
CA GLN A 77 -13.39 -5.64 -10.73
C GLN A 77 -14.56 -5.67 -9.77
N ASN A 78 -14.30 -5.47 -8.48
CA ASN A 78 -15.34 -5.36 -7.47
C ASN A 78 -16.32 -4.18 -7.75
N GLU A 79 -15.86 -3.13 -8.44
CA GLU A 79 -16.71 -2.02 -8.90
C GLU A 79 -17.49 -2.31 -10.18
N LEU A 80 -17.02 -3.20 -11.07
CA LEU A 80 -17.79 -3.67 -12.22
C LEU A 80 -19.01 -4.48 -11.75
N ASP A 81 -18.81 -5.34 -10.75
CA ASP A 81 -19.89 -6.12 -10.16
C ASP A 81 -20.89 -5.22 -9.40
N ALA A 82 -20.40 -4.16 -8.73
CA ALA A 82 -21.26 -3.12 -8.16
C ALA A 82 -21.97 -2.28 -9.24
N LYS A 83 -21.36 -2.09 -10.42
CA LYS A 83 -21.95 -1.34 -11.55
C LYS A 83 -23.20 -2.03 -12.12
N THR A 84 -23.23 -3.37 -12.10
CA THR A 84 -24.44 -4.14 -12.47
C THR A 84 -25.61 -3.84 -11.55
N LEU A 85 -25.34 -3.63 -10.26
CA LEU A 85 -26.35 -3.23 -9.28
C LEU A 85 -26.73 -1.75 -9.39
N GLU A 86 -25.76 -0.83 -9.54
CA GLU A 86 -26.04 0.62 -9.71
C GLU A 86 -26.83 0.94 -10.97
N LEU A 87 -26.56 0.28 -12.10
CA LEU A 87 -27.32 0.46 -13.35
C LEU A 87 -28.77 -0.03 -13.19
N SER A 88 -29.00 -1.04 -12.36
CA SER A 88 -30.35 -1.48 -11.97
C SER A 88 -31.08 -0.46 -11.07
N PHE A 89 -30.38 0.50 -10.47
CA PHE A 89 -30.93 1.48 -9.52
C PHE A 89 -30.81 2.95 -9.97
N GLY A 90 -30.20 3.25 -11.13
CA GLY A 90 -30.30 4.56 -11.80
C GLY A 90 -29.64 5.76 -11.09
N VAL A 91 -28.63 5.56 -10.23
CA VAL A 91 -27.97 6.65 -9.49
C VAL A 91 -26.84 7.29 -10.32
N PRO A 92 -26.80 8.63 -10.53
CA PRO A 92 -25.76 9.30 -11.31
C PRO A 92 -24.43 9.51 -10.58
N ASP A 93 -23.42 9.81 -11.39
CA ASP A 93 -22.00 9.52 -11.23
C ASP A 93 -21.20 10.43 -10.25
N TYR A 94 -20.57 9.81 -9.24
CA TYR A 94 -19.61 10.43 -8.30
C TYR A 94 -18.30 9.62 -8.15
N ARG A 95 -17.99 8.74 -9.10
CA ARG A 95 -17.06 7.60 -8.92
C ARG A 95 -15.61 7.98 -8.65
N TYR A 96 -15.04 8.99 -9.32
CA TYR A 96 -13.63 9.36 -9.11
C TYR A 96 -13.33 9.88 -7.69
N ARG A 97 -14.27 10.63 -7.07
CA ARG A 97 -14.13 11.14 -5.70
C ARG A 97 -14.24 10.02 -4.68
N ILE A 98 -15.17 9.09 -4.94
CA ILE A 98 -15.39 7.88 -4.16
C ILE A 98 -14.16 6.97 -4.20
N TRP A 99 -13.56 6.81 -5.39
CA TRP A 99 -12.37 5.99 -5.56
C TRP A 99 -11.14 6.59 -4.86
N LEU A 100 -10.95 7.91 -4.98
CA LEU A 100 -9.91 8.61 -4.22
C LEU A 100 -10.11 8.47 -2.70
N ALA A 101 -11.34 8.65 -2.20
CA ALA A 101 -11.65 8.46 -0.79
C ALA A 101 -11.36 7.02 -0.34
N ARG A 102 -11.69 6.02 -1.17
CA ARG A 102 -11.38 4.61 -0.91
C ARG A 102 -9.88 4.37 -0.82
N LEU A 103 -9.09 4.91 -1.75
CA LEU A 103 -7.63 4.78 -1.72
C LEU A 103 -7.03 5.40 -0.44
N LEU A 104 -7.52 6.57 -0.03
CA LEU A 104 -7.06 7.20 1.22
C LEU A 104 -7.43 6.37 2.46
N LEU A 105 -8.65 5.85 2.52
CA LEU A 105 -9.09 4.96 3.60
C LEU A 105 -8.29 3.65 3.64
N LEU A 106 -7.94 3.12 2.48
CA LEU A 106 -7.08 1.95 2.35
C LEU A 106 -5.69 2.22 2.93
N LEU A 107 -5.05 3.31 2.51
CA LEU A 107 -3.73 3.71 3.00
C LEU A 107 -3.76 3.95 4.52
N ALA A 108 -4.82 4.58 5.05
CA ALA A 108 -5.00 4.77 6.49
C ALA A 108 -5.16 3.43 7.25
N THR A 109 -5.91 2.49 6.68
CA THR A 109 -6.11 1.15 7.26
C THR A 109 -4.79 0.37 7.31
N ILE A 110 -3.98 0.47 6.26
CA ILE A 110 -2.67 -0.18 6.20
C ILE A 110 -1.71 0.45 7.20
N TYR A 111 -1.64 1.78 7.25
CA TYR A 111 -0.84 2.49 8.25
C TYR A 111 -1.17 2.05 9.68
N PHE A 112 -2.46 1.97 10.02
CA PHE A 112 -2.90 1.47 11.31
C PHE A 112 -2.53 0.00 11.55
N THR A 113 -2.69 -0.85 10.53
CA THR A 113 -2.32 -2.28 10.62
C THR A 113 -0.81 -2.45 10.82
N LEU A 114 0.02 -1.66 10.14
CA LEU A 114 1.47 -1.68 10.31
C LEU A 114 1.88 -1.26 11.73
N ILE A 115 1.20 -0.28 12.34
CA ILE A 115 1.43 0.08 13.74
C ILE A 115 1.08 -1.09 14.66
N LEU A 116 -0.05 -1.77 14.43
CA LEU A 116 -0.43 -2.95 15.22
C LEU A 116 0.59 -4.09 15.08
N LEU A 117 1.07 -4.36 13.87
CA LEU A 117 2.13 -5.35 13.65
C LEU A 117 3.45 -4.93 14.31
N GLY A 118 3.81 -3.64 14.22
CA GLY A 118 4.98 -3.09 14.90
C GLY A 118 4.90 -3.19 16.43
N LEU A 119 3.69 -3.07 17.00
CA LEU A 119 3.46 -3.30 18.43
C LEU A 119 3.68 -4.77 18.82
N LEU A 120 3.41 -5.72 17.91
CA LEU A 120 3.77 -7.11 18.16
C LEU A 120 5.30 -7.29 18.20
N SER A 121 6.07 -6.49 17.45
CA SER A 121 7.55 -6.48 17.56
C SER A 121 8.02 -6.16 18.98
N TRP A 122 7.28 -5.34 19.73
CA TRP A 122 7.63 -5.00 21.12
C TRP A 122 7.55 -6.23 22.04
N LEU A 123 6.68 -7.20 21.71
CA LEU A 123 6.55 -8.44 22.49
C LEU A 123 7.66 -9.45 22.15
N ILE A 124 8.21 -9.39 20.94
CA ILE A 124 9.17 -10.37 20.42
C ILE A 124 10.62 -9.91 20.65
N TYR A 125 10.91 -8.61 20.53
CA TYR A 125 12.26 -8.05 20.52
C TYR A 125 12.41 -6.80 21.42
N TYR A 126 12.89 -5.69 20.84
CA TYR A 126 13.01 -4.35 21.40
C TYR A 126 11.98 -3.42 20.73
N PRO A 127 11.48 -2.38 21.40
CA PRO A 127 10.52 -1.42 20.82
C PRO A 127 11.09 -0.57 19.66
N PRO A 128 10.76 -0.85 18.38
CA PRO A 128 11.08 0.04 17.26
C PRO A 128 10.31 1.37 17.33
N PRO A 129 10.79 2.42 16.63
CA PRO A 129 10.06 3.67 16.44
C PRO A 129 8.84 3.46 15.51
N LEU A 130 7.72 3.00 16.08
CA LEU A 130 6.53 2.53 15.38
C LEU A 130 5.98 3.51 14.33
N PHE A 131 5.76 4.76 14.76
CA PHE A 131 5.12 5.76 13.91
C PHE A 131 6.01 6.18 12.75
N GLU A 132 7.29 6.41 13.02
CA GLU A 132 8.27 6.76 11.99
C GLU A 132 8.43 5.61 10.99
N MET A 133 8.56 4.38 11.48
CA MET A 133 8.72 3.20 10.64
C MET A 133 7.49 2.96 9.76
N ALA A 134 6.29 3.01 10.34
CA ALA A 134 5.04 2.89 9.59
C ALA A 134 4.90 4.02 8.55
N PHE A 135 5.28 5.25 8.90
CA PHE A 135 5.22 6.38 7.98
C PHE A 135 6.20 6.22 6.81
N GLN A 136 7.43 5.79 7.08
CA GLN A 136 8.43 5.52 6.06
C GLN A 136 7.99 4.40 5.11
N LEU A 137 7.35 3.35 5.64
CA LEU A 137 6.79 2.25 4.85
C LEU A 137 5.63 2.68 3.94
N MET A 138 4.89 3.74 4.29
CA MET A 138 3.80 4.22 3.44
C MET A 138 4.27 4.69 2.07
N PHE A 139 5.50 5.18 1.91
CA PHE A 139 6.01 5.62 0.60
C PHE A 139 6.09 4.48 -0.43
N PRO A 140 6.85 3.39 -0.19
CA PRO A 140 6.89 2.25 -1.12
C PRO A 140 5.52 1.59 -1.27
N ILE A 141 4.76 1.44 -0.18
CA ILE A 141 3.45 0.77 -0.20
C ILE A 141 2.44 1.58 -1.02
N ALA A 142 2.35 2.90 -0.83
CA ALA A 142 1.46 3.75 -1.59
C ALA A 142 1.87 3.79 -3.07
N PHE A 143 3.17 3.85 -3.37
CA PHE A 143 3.67 3.81 -4.73
C PHE A 143 3.24 2.51 -5.45
N VAL A 144 3.52 1.35 -4.87
CA VAL A 144 3.14 0.05 -5.45
C VAL A 144 1.61 -0.08 -5.53
N GLY A 145 0.89 0.37 -4.50
CA GLY A 145 -0.57 0.35 -4.47
C GLY A 145 -1.23 1.18 -5.57
N THR A 146 -0.72 2.38 -5.80
CA THR A 146 -1.25 3.29 -6.82
C THR A 146 -0.81 2.90 -8.22
N LEU A 147 0.40 2.33 -8.38
CA LEU A 147 0.81 1.66 -9.60
C LEU A 147 -0.11 0.49 -9.93
N ALA A 148 -0.42 -0.37 -8.96
CA ALA A 148 -1.33 -1.49 -9.13
C ALA A 148 -2.72 -1.01 -9.55
N PHE A 149 -3.23 0.05 -8.90
CA PHE A 149 -4.47 0.67 -9.34
C PHE A 149 -4.40 1.18 -10.78
N TYR A 150 -3.37 1.96 -11.13
CA TYR A 150 -3.21 2.47 -12.49
C TYR A 150 -3.18 1.34 -13.52
N LEU A 151 -2.40 0.29 -13.28
CA LEU A 151 -2.33 -0.89 -14.14
C LEU A 151 -3.67 -1.64 -14.22
N SER A 152 -4.45 -1.68 -13.13
CA SER A 152 -5.80 -2.26 -13.16
C SER A 152 -6.74 -1.53 -14.11
N THR A 153 -6.59 -0.21 -14.24
CA THR A 153 -7.37 0.59 -15.21
C THR A 153 -6.97 0.29 -16.66
N LEU A 154 -5.73 -0.13 -16.90
CA LEU A 154 -5.21 -0.46 -18.24
C LEU A 154 -5.50 -1.90 -18.65
N ILE A 155 -5.17 -2.87 -17.78
CA ILE A 155 -5.28 -4.32 -18.03
C ILE A 155 -6.74 -4.77 -17.98
N ARG A 156 -7.60 -4.07 -17.23
CA ARG A 156 -9.04 -4.38 -17.06
C ARG A 156 -9.30 -5.76 -16.46
N SER A 157 -8.32 -6.31 -15.75
CA SER A 157 -8.43 -7.57 -15.02
C SER A 157 -7.64 -7.47 -13.71
N GLY A 158 -8.29 -7.71 -12.58
CA GLY A 158 -7.69 -7.68 -11.25
C GLY A 158 -6.69 -8.81 -11.06
N SER A 159 -7.01 -10.03 -11.51
CA SER A 159 -6.06 -11.14 -11.51
C SER A 159 -4.85 -10.88 -12.42
N GLY A 160 -5.09 -10.32 -13.60
CA GLY A 160 -4.01 -9.96 -14.54
C GLY A 160 -3.09 -8.88 -13.97
N THR A 161 -3.67 -7.83 -13.40
CA THR A 161 -2.91 -6.77 -12.73
C THR A 161 -2.15 -7.27 -11.53
N ALA A 162 -2.75 -8.12 -10.70
CA ALA A 162 -2.08 -8.73 -9.57
C ALA A 162 -0.82 -9.46 -10.05
N ALA A 163 -0.95 -10.37 -11.04
CA ALA A 163 0.20 -11.10 -11.56
C ALA A 163 1.32 -10.18 -12.08
N VAL A 164 0.97 -9.15 -12.87
CA VAL A 164 1.95 -8.19 -13.41
C VAL A 164 2.65 -7.41 -12.29
N VAL A 165 1.90 -6.89 -11.32
CA VAL A 165 2.46 -6.11 -10.21
C VAL A 165 3.33 -6.99 -9.30
N ALA A 166 2.95 -8.25 -9.06
CA ALA A 166 3.75 -9.18 -8.26
C ALA A 166 5.08 -9.51 -8.94
N ILE A 167 5.06 -9.84 -10.24
CA ILE A 167 6.28 -10.14 -11.01
C ILE A 167 7.18 -8.90 -11.08
N ALA A 168 6.61 -7.74 -11.42
CA ALA A 168 7.37 -6.49 -11.51
C ALA A 168 7.94 -6.07 -10.14
N GLY A 169 7.13 -6.16 -9.08
CA GLY A 169 7.56 -5.83 -7.72
C GLY A 169 8.69 -6.74 -7.25
N PHE A 170 8.61 -8.05 -7.52
CA PHE A 170 9.68 -8.99 -7.20
C PHE A 170 10.95 -8.72 -8.01
N ALA A 171 10.84 -8.46 -9.31
CA ALA A 171 12.00 -8.11 -10.14
C ALA A 171 12.69 -6.81 -9.67
N ILE A 172 11.90 -5.77 -9.35
CA ILE A 172 12.40 -4.51 -8.80
C ILE A 172 13.08 -4.74 -7.45
N PHE A 173 12.51 -5.59 -6.59
CA PHE A 173 13.10 -5.92 -5.30
C PHE A 173 14.48 -6.55 -5.45
N LEU A 174 14.64 -7.52 -6.36
CA LEU A 174 15.94 -8.16 -6.64
C LEU A 174 16.97 -7.17 -7.21
N LEU A 175 16.53 -6.23 -8.03
CA LEU A 175 17.39 -5.22 -8.62
C LEU A 175 17.61 -4.00 -7.69
N GLY A 176 16.93 -3.92 -6.54
CA GLY A 176 16.91 -2.72 -5.70
C GLY A 176 18.30 -2.25 -5.26
N GLU A 177 19.19 -3.19 -4.94
CA GLU A 177 20.56 -2.88 -4.54
C GLU A 177 21.42 -2.38 -5.72
N THR A 178 21.11 -2.78 -6.96
CA THR A 178 21.90 -2.45 -8.16
C THR A 178 21.48 -1.14 -8.84
N ILE A 179 20.19 -0.76 -8.75
CA ILE A 179 19.64 0.45 -9.39
C ILE A 179 20.08 1.74 -8.65
N GLY A 180 20.69 1.59 -7.47
CA GLY A 180 21.20 2.69 -6.64
C GLY A 180 20.16 3.26 -5.68
N GLY A 181 20.62 3.72 -4.51
CA GLY A 181 19.76 4.01 -3.36
C GLY A 181 18.59 4.94 -3.64
N ARG A 182 18.79 6.03 -4.40
CA ARG A 182 17.73 7.02 -4.67
C ARG A 182 16.56 6.46 -5.50
N TRP A 183 16.83 5.49 -6.38
CA TRP A 183 15.86 4.88 -7.29
C TRP A 183 15.27 3.56 -6.76
N ASN A 184 15.88 3.01 -5.71
CA ASN A 184 15.38 1.79 -5.07
C ASN A 184 14.02 2.05 -4.41
N ILE A 185 12.95 1.50 -4.99
CA ILE A 185 11.60 1.65 -4.46
C ILE A 185 11.51 1.14 -3.02
N PHE A 186 12.23 0.08 -2.69
CA PHE A 186 12.22 -0.56 -1.38
C PHE A 186 13.37 -0.11 -0.48
N LEU A 187 13.95 1.08 -0.73
CA LEU A 187 15.03 1.63 0.09
C LEU A 187 14.62 1.69 1.56
N ASN A 188 15.35 0.94 2.38
CA ASN A 188 15.22 0.94 3.83
C ASN A 188 16.01 2.11 4.43
N PRO A 189 15.35 3.07 5.11
CA PRO A 189 16.02 4.25 5.64
C PRO A 189 16.83 3.96 6.91
N PHE A 190 16.57 2.82 7.56
CA PHE A 190 17.23 2.38 8.79
C PHE A 190 18.50 1.56 8.52
N SER A 191 18.76 1.15 7.29
CA SER A 191 19.97 0.44 6.88
C SER A 191 20.98 1.41 6.25
N GLN A 192 21.63 2.25 7.06
CA GLN A 192 22.66 3.15 6.56
C GLN A 192 23.81 2.35 5.93
N ASN A 193 24.16 2.69 4.69
CA ASN A 193 25.37 2.15 4.07
C ASN A 193 26.61 2.70 4.81
N GLN A 194 27.46 1.81 5.32
CA GLN A 194 28.67 2.16 6.08
C GLN A 194 29.69 2.93 5.22
N ASP A 195 29.65 2.76 3.89
CA ASP A 195 30.54 3.42 2.95
C ASP A 195 30.11 4.87 2.62
N MET A 196 28.92 5.28 3.08
CA MET A 196 28.34 6.58 2.77
C MET A 196 28.29 7.49 4.01
N SER A 197 28.66 8.76 3.84
CA SER A 197 28.51 9.75 4.90
C SER A 197 27.04 9.93 5.28
N LEU A 198 26.77 10.24 6.55
CA LEU A 198 25.39 10.40 7.04
C LEU A 198 24.62 11.48 6.26
N ALA A 199 25.29 12.56 5.86
CA ALA A 199 24.68 13.63 5.07
C ALA A 199 24.19 13.12 3.71
N LEU A 200 25.02 12.35 3.00
CA LEU A 200 24.66 11.77 1.69
C LEU A 200 23.56 10.71 1.81
N TRP A 201 23.55 9.95 2.92
CA TRP A 201 22.51 8.96 3.18
C TRP A 201 21.14 9.63 3.36
N VAL A 202 21.08 10.65 4.22
CA VAL A 202 19.85 11.42 4.46
C VAL A 202 19.35 12.06 3.16
N GLU A 203 20.25 12.62 2.36
CA GLU A 203 19.92 13.18 1.05
C GLU A 203 19.35 12.12 0.10
N THR A 204 19.97 10.92 0.06
CA THR A 204 19.50 9.80 -0.76
C THR A 204 18.09 9.35 -0.37
N VAL A 205 17.83 9.19 0.93
CA VAL A 205 16.50 8.84 1.45
C VAL A 205 15.49 9.94 1.12
N TYR A 206 15.86 11.21 1.30
CA TYR A 206 14.99 12.35 1.01
C TYR A 206 14.54 12.37 -0.46
N TYR A 207 15.48 12.28 -1.41
CA TYR A 207 15.14 12.22 -2.83
C TYR A 207 14.32 10.99 -3.19
N ASN A 208 14.64 9.84 -2.59
CA ASN A 208 13.85 8.62 -2.78
C ASN A 208 12.38 8.84 -2.38
N ARG A 209 12.12 9.45 -1.21
CA ARG A 209 10.74 9.74 -0.77
C ARG A 209 10.02 10.72 -1.66
N ILE A 210 10.72 11.73 -2.20
CA ILE A 210 10.15 12.64 -3.19
C ILE A 210 9.77 11.89 -4.46
N ILE A 211 10.65 11.04 -5.00
CA ILE A 211 10.40 10.28 -6.22
C ILE A 211 9.18 9.36 -6.03
N LEU A 212 9.12 8.63 -4.91
CA LEU A 212 7.98 7.76 -4.58
C LEU A 212 6.70 8.57 -4.37
N GLY A 213 6.77 9.73 -3.71
CA GLY A 213 5.63 10.62 -3.51
C GLY A 213 5.07 11.16 -4.82
N VAL A 214 5.94 11.66 -5.70
CA VAL A 214 5.56 12.15 -7.04
C VAL A 214 4.97 11.02 -7.88
N GLY A 215 5.61 9.84 -7.89
CA GLY A 215 5.09 8.68 -8.61
C GLY A 215 3.72 8.23 -8.11
N THR A 216 3.52 8.21 -6.79
CA THR A 216 2.21 7.91 -6.17
C THR A 216 1.13 8.88 -6.65
N ALA A 217 1.42 10.18 -6.69
CA ALA A 217 0.50 11.20 -7.19
C ALA A 217 0.20 11.00 -8.69
N LEU A 218 1.23 10.77 -9.51
CA LEU A 218 1.08 10.55 -10.95
C LEU A 218 0.25 9.30 -11.27
N PHE A 219 0.50 8.16 -10.62
CA PHE A 219 -0.29 6.94 -10.84
C PHE A 219 -1.72 7.08 -10.34
N THR A 220 -1.93 7.76 -9.22
CA THR A 220 -3.27 8.07 -8.73
C THR A 220 -4.05 8.91 -9.76
N LEU A 221 -3.44 10.00 -10.25
CA LEU A 221 -4.05 10.86 -11.26
C LEU A 221 -4.29 10.09 -12.57
N GLY A 222 -3.31 9.32 -13.03
CA GLY A 222 -3.43 8.51 -14.24
C GLY A 222 -4.56 7.50 -14.14
N GLY A 223 -4.69 6.81 -13.01
CA GLY A 223 -5.77 5.84 -12.80
C GLY A 223 -7.13 6.50 -12.72
N LEU A 224 -7.24 7.64 -12.03
CA LEU A 224 -8.50 8.42 -11.96
C LEU A 224 -8.91 8.97 -13.34
N LEU A 225 -7.97 9.49 -14.13
CA LEU A 225 -8.24 9.98 -15.49
C LEU A 225 -8.69 8.86 -16.43
N ASN A 226 -8.09 7.67 -16.31
CA ASN A 226 -8.52 6.50 -17.07
C ASN A 226 -9.95 6.07 -16.72
N LEU A 227 -10.33 6.14 -15.44
CA LEU A 227 -11.72 5.92 -15.02
C LEU A 227 -12.68 6.95 -15.63
N GLN A 228 -12.32 8.23 -15.59
CA GLN A 228 -13.17 9.30 -16.14
C GLN A 228 -13.35 9.20 -17.66
N ARG A 229 -12.30 8.85 -18.41
CA ARG A 229 -12.41 8.68 -19.87
C ARG A 229 -13.36 7.53 -20.24
N ARG A 230 -13.44 6.48 -19.42
CA ARG A 230 -14.34 5.35 -19.64
C ARG A 230 -15.82 5.75 -19.63
N GLU A 231 -16.19 6.72 -18.80
CA GLU A 231 -17.58 7.16 -18.62
C GLU A 231 -18.08 8.02 -19.79
N LYS A 232 -17.19 8.68 -20.54
CA LYS A 232 -17.60 9.50 -21.70
C LYS A 232 -17.93 8.70 -22.97
N PHE A 233 -17.63 7.40 -23.01
CA PHE A 233 -17.82 6.55 -24.20
C PHE A 233 -18.89 5.45 -24.01
N MET A 234 -19.63 5.45 -22.90
CA MET A 234 -20.81 4.60 -22.66
C MET A 234 -22.04 5.49 -22.57
#